data_AF-A0A3L7WML1-F1
#
_entry.id   AF-A0A3L7WML1-F1
#
_cell.length_a   1.000
_cell.length_b   1.000
_cell.length_c   1.000
_cell.angle_alpha   90.00
_cell.angle_beta   90.00
_cell.angle_gamma   90.00
#
_symmetry.space_group_name_H-M   'P 1'
#
loop_
_entity.id
_entity.type
_entity.pdbx_description
1 polymer ?
#
loop_
_entity_poly.entity_id
_entity_poly.type
_entity_poly.pdbx_seq_one_letter_code
_entity_poly.pdbx_strand_id
1 'polypeptide(L)'
;MACGSFQPRPTPVPTLPPAAATANAEAERALALPTNTPVLIVEPTATFTPEPIPPTATPAPVVGGTLTIGQPARVAAGGGLNVRQAPSTAGVLVTRLGFGVRLSVLEGPTSADGYIWWKVDDGQGNVGWGAQGDGTDEWISPQVGEAQPVNRSPKVGDRVRVTMEAGQLLTIRTVPGTSAATVTKVNI
;
A
#
# COMPACT_ATOMS: atom_id res chain seq x y z
N MET A 1 -0.74 -43.96 -25.59
CA MET A 1 0.16 -42.82 -25.90
C MET A 1 -0.63 -41.83 -26.75
N ALA A 2 -0.93 -40.65 -26.21
CA ALA A 2 -1.59 -39.56 -26.92
C ALA A 2 -0.86 -38.27 -26.55
N CYS A 3 -0.13 -37.70 -27.50
CA CYS A 3 0.56 -36.42 -27.37
C CYS A 3 -0.35 -35.34 -27.98
N GLY A 4 -0.89 -34.46 -27.14
CA GLY A 4 -1.62 -33.26 -27.58
C GLY A 4 -0.69 -32.04 -27.57
N SER A 5 -0.44 -31.49 -28.74
CA SER A 5 0.40 -30.30 -28.98
C SER A 5 -0.36 -29.01 -28.70
N PHE A 6 0.18 -28.17 -27.82
CA PHE A 6 -0.28 -26.81 -27.49
C PHE A 6 -0.01 -25.85 -28.66
N GLN A 7 -1.05 -25.16 -29.16
CA GLN A 7 -0.87 -24.00 -30.03
C GLN A 7 -0.54 -22.75 -29.18
N PRO A 8 0.46 -21.93 -29.56
CA PRO A 8 0.73 -20.67 -28.89
C PRO A 8 -0.35 -19.62 -29.19
N ARG A 9 -0.75 -18.88 -28.14
CA ARG A 9 -1.71 -17.77 -28.18
C ARG A 9 -1.10 -16.56 -28.92
N PRO A 10 -1.75 -15.98 -29.94
CA PRO A 10 -1.22 -14.82 -30.64
C PRO A 10 -1.25 -13.56 -29.75
N THR A 11 -0.11 -12.87 -29.68
CA THR A 11 0.09 -11.58 -29.02
C THR A 11 -0.31 -10.43 -29.97
N PRO A 12 -1.11 -9.45 -29.53
CA PRO A 12 -1.37 -8.26 -30.35
C PRO A 12 -0.16 -7.30 -30.36
N VAL A 13 0.17 -6.80 -31.55
CA VAL A 13 1.22 -5.79 -31.81
C VAL A 13 0.59 -4.39 -31.81
N PRO A 14 1.18 -3.38 -31.14
CA PRO A 14 0.65 -2.01 -31.17
C PRO A 14 1.02 -1.28 -32.48
N THR A 15 0.02 -0.67 -33.14
CA THR A 15 0.20 0.15 -34.36
C THR A 15 0.15 1.64 -34.01
N LEU A 16 1.20 2.38 -34.39
CA LEU A 16 1.30 3.85 -34.25
C LEU A 16 0.50 4.58 -35.35
N PRO A 17 -0.11 5.75 -35.06
CA PRO A 17 -0.87 6.54 -36.04
C PRO A 17 0.02 7.47 -36.92
N PRO A 18 -0.34 7.73 -38.18
CA PRO A 18 0.26 8.81 -38.99
C PRO A 18 -0.59 10.09 -39.04
N ALA A 19 0.13 11.20 -39.28
CA ALA A 19 -0.29 12.60 -39.22
C ALA A 19 -0.94 13.15 -40.51
N ALA A 20 -1.49 14.36 -40.36
CA ALA A 20 -2.26 15.24 -41.25
C ALA A 20 -1.76 15.46 -42.70
N ALA A 21 -2.70 15.77 -43.63
CA ALA A 21 -2.90 17.11 -44.24
C ALA A 21 -3.56 17.08 -45.65
N THR A 22 -4.61 17.92 -45.81
CA THR A 22 -4.99 18.79 -46.96
C THR A 22 -5.39 18.21 -48.33
N ALA A 23 -6.62 18.53 -48.80
CA ALA A 23 -6.91 19.36 -50.01
C ALA A 23 -8.35 19.16 -50.54
N ASN A 24 -8.96 20.27 -50.97
CA ASN A 24 -10.34 20.41 -51.47
C ASN A 24 -10.44 20.38 -53.01
N ALA A 25 -11.70 20.28 -53.51
CA ALA A 25 -12.26 20.59 -54.85
C ALA A 25 -12.07 19.49 -55.95
N GLU A 26 -13.00 19.22 -56.88
CA GLU A 26 -14.24 19.89 -57.33
C GLU A 26 -15.15 18.90 -58.13
N ALA A 27 -16.46 19.11 -58.01
CA ALA A 27 -17.54 19.01 -59.01
C ALA A 27 -17.57 17.92 -60.12
N GLU A 28 -18.62 17.08 -60.12
CA GLU A 28 -19.40 16.84 -61.33
C GLU A 28 -20.89 16.58 -61.04
N ARG A 29 -21.73 17.06 -61.95
CA ARG A 29 -23.15 17.40 -61.77
C ARG A 29 -24.02 16.40 -62.52
N ALA A 30 -24.91 15.68 -61.83
CA ALA A 30 -25.99 14.93 -62.48
C ALA A 30 -27.29 15.03 -61.66
N LEU A 31 -28.32 15.60 -62.31
CA LEU A 31 -29.68 15.79 -61.81
C LEU A 31 -30.39 14.43 -61.63
N ALA A 32 -30.82 14.12 -60.41
CA ALA A 32 -31.88 13.15 -60.14
C ALA A 32 -32.84 13.74 -59.09
N LEU A 33 -34.14 13.61 -59.35
CA LEU A 33 -35.24 14.28 -58.65
C LEU A 33 -35.28 13.94 -57.14
N PRO A 34 -35.58 14.90 -56.23
CA PRO A 34 -35.67 14.61 -54.81
C PRO A 34 -37.00 13.90 -54.48
N THR A 35 -36.94 12.60 -54.24
CA THR A 35 -38.01 11.88 -53.53
C THR A 35 -37.99 12.33 -52.07
N ASN A 36 -38.89 13.25 -51.70
CA ASN A 36 -39.13 13.64 -50.31
C ASN A 36 -39.82 12.50 -49.54
N THR A 37 -39.02 11.53 -49.10
CA THR A 37 -39.42 10.60 -48.04
C THR A 37 -39.04 11.27 -46.72
N PRO A 38 -39.97 11.56 -45.79
CA PRO A 38 -39.59 12.00 -44.45
C PRO A 38 -38.89 10.84 -43.74
N VAL A 39 -37.56 10.92 -43.64
CA VAL A 39 -36.77 10.05 -42.78
C VAL A 39 -36.87 10.61 -41.37
N LEU A 40 -37.46 9.86 -40.42
CA LEU A 40 -37.27 10.12 -39.00
C LEU A 40 -35.81 9.79 -38.68
N ILE A 41 -34.96 10.80 -38.64
CA ILE A 41 -33.59 10.68 -38.15
C ILE A 41 -33.69 10.68 -36.62
N VAL A 42 -33.57 9.52 -36.00
CA VAL A 42 -33.24 9.45 -34.57
C VAL A 42 -31.78 9.90 -34.44
N GLU A 43 -31.57 11.14 -34.05
CA GLU A 43 -30.21 11.63 -33.74
C GLU A 43 -29.60 10.72 -32.66
N PRO A 44 -28.40 10.15 -32.86
CA PRO A 44 -27.71 9.46 -31.78
C PRO A 44 -27.45 10.49 -30.68
N THR A 45 -28.11 10.29 -29.54
CA THR A 45 -27.84 11.07 -28.33
C THR A 45 -26.35 10.94 -28.03
N ALA A 46 -25.62 12.06 -28.07
CA ALA A 46 -24.23 12.10 -27.67
C ALA A 46 -24.12 11.53 -26.26
N THR A 47 -23.45 10.38 -26.14
CA THR A 47 -23.12 9.83 -24.83
C THR A 47 -22.02 10.72 -24.26
N PHE A 48 -22.38 11.57 -23.29
CA PHE A 48 -21.42 12.30 -22.48
C PHE A 48 -20.51 11.26 -21.80
N THR A 49 -19.32 11.05 -22.36
CA THR A 49 -18.27 10.29 -21.69
C THR A 49 -17.77 11.19 -20.57
N PRO A 50 -17.92 10.81 -19.28
CA PRO A 50 -17.40 11.64 -18.21
C PRO A 50 -15.88 11.74 -18.36
N GLU A 51 -15.38 12.97 -18.46
CA GLU A 51 -13.96 13.26 -18.42
C GLU A 51 -13.41 12.78 -17.05
N PRO A 52 -12.27 12.06 -17.00
CA PRO A 52 -11.68 11.67 -15.74
C PRO A 52 -11.34 12.93 -14.93
N ILE A 53 -12.07 13.13 -13.84
CA ILE A 53 -11.88 14.27 -12.95
C ILE A 53 -10.45 14.18 -12.40
N PRO A 54 -9.58 15.20 -12.58
CA PRO A 54 -8.27 15.21 -11.96
C PRO A 54 -8.45 15.09 -10.44
N PRO A 55 -7.65 14.25 -9.74
CA PRO A 55 -7.80 14.10 -8.30
C PRO A 55 -7.57 15.46 -7.66
N THR A 56 -8.63 16.02 -7.08
CA THR A 56 -8.50 17.18 -6.20
C THR A 56 -7.64 16.74 -5.03
N ALA A 57 -6.52 17.43 -4.79
CA ALA A 57 -5.64 17.11 -3.67
C ALA A 57 -6.44 17.26 -2.36
N THR A 58 -6.95 16.14 -1.85
CA THR A 58 -7.57 16.10 -0.53
C THR A 58 -6.48 16.43 0.48
N PRO A 59 -6.71 17.37 1.41
CA PRO A 59 -5.74 17.61 2.48
C PRO A 59 -5.49 16.29 3.20
N ALA A 60 -4.23 15.84 3.20
CA ALA A 60 -3.85 14.61 3.88
C ALA A 60 -4.05 14.80 5.38
N PRO A 61 -4.78 13.91 6.07
CA PRO A 61 -4.90 14.00 7.52
C PRO A 61 -3.52 13.80 8.15
N VAL A 62 -3.15 14.67 9.08
CA VAL A 62 -1.90 14.52 9.85
C VAL A 62 -2.18 13.50 10.96
N VAL A 63 -1.94 12.21 10.68
CA VAL A 63 -2.07 11.15 11.69
C VAL A 63 -0.75 11.02 12.46
N GLY A 64 -0.82 11.03 13.79
CA GLY A 64 0.34 10.91 14.68
C GLY A 64 1.14 9.62 14.46
N GLY A 65 2.45 9.69 14.75
CA GLY A 65 3.39 8.57 14.60
C GLY A 65 3.92 8.41 13.17
N THR A 66 5.24 8.55 12.98
CA THR A 66 5.86 8.36 11.67
C THR A 66 5.96 6.86 11.35
N LEU A 67 4.97 6.31 10.65
CA LEU A 67 5.10 4.99 10.03
C LEU A 67 6.20 5.04 8.96
N THR A 68 7.02 3.98 8.91
CA THR A 68 8.06 3.83 7.90
C THR A 68 7.94 2.45 7.27
N ILE A 69 8.20 2.36 5.97
CA ILE A 69 8.24 1.08 5.26
C ILE A 69 9.28 0.16 5.92
N GLY A 70 8.93 -1.12 6.09
CA GLY A 70 9.77 -2.15 6.70
C GLY A 70 9.74 -2.18 8.24
N GLN A 71 9.13 -1.19 8.90
CA GLN A 71 8.97 -1.18 10.36
C GLN A 71 7.85 -2.14 10.78
N PRO A 72 8.00 -2.85 11.92
CA PRO A 72 6.87 -3.50 12.57
C PRO A 72 5.88 -2.47 13.13
N ALA A 73 4.59 -2.73 12.94
CA ALA A 73 3.48 -1.92 13.42
C ALA A 73 2.47 -2.79 14.17
N ARG A 74 1.49 -2.16 14.81
CA ARG A 74 0.43 -2.83 15.57
C ARG A 74 -0.92 -2.19 15.28
N VAL A 75 -1.97 -3.00 15.21
CA VAL A 75 -3.34 -2.49 15.17
C VAL A 75 -3.68 -1.83 16.51
N ALA A 76 -3.92 -0.52 16.48
CA ALA A 76 -4.34 0.28 17.63
C ALA A 76 -5.86 0.52 17.67
N ALA A 77 -6.57 0.25 16.57
CA ALA A 77 -8.03 0.36 16.53
C ALA A 77 -8.70 -0.63 17.50
N GLY A 78 -9.38 -0.13 18.53
CA GLY A 78 -10.11 -0.96 19.50
C GLY A 78 -11.24 -1.78 18.86
N GLY A 79 -11.83 -1.26 17.77
CA GLY A 79 -12.80 -1.99 16.96
C GLY A 79 -12.16 -3.04 16.04
N GLY A 80 -10.86 -2.96 15.77
CA GLY A 80 -10.18 -3.72 14.71
C GLY A 80 -9.98 -2.90 13.42
N LEU A 81 -9.01 -3.31 12.61
CA LEU A 81 -8.59 -2.65 11.37
C LEU A 81 -9.11 -3.42 10.15
N ASN A 82 -9.78 -2.71 9.25
CA ASN A 82 -10.15 -3.25 7.95
C ASN A 82 -8.96 -3.16 6.98
N VAL A 83 -8.58 -4.29 6.40
CA VAL A 83 -7.51 -4.40 5.40
C VAL A 83 -8.14 -4.68 4.05
N ARG A 84 -7.82 -3.86 3.04
CA ARG A 84 -8.50 -3.85 1.73
C ARG A 84 -7.54 -4.09 0.57
N GLN A 85 -8.02 -4.50 -0.59
CA GLN A 85 -7.15 -4.73 -1.76
C GLN A 85 -6.58 -3.45 -2.37
N ALA A 86 -7.24 -2.32 -2.16
CA ALA A 86 -6.83 -1.01 -2.64
C ALA A 86 -6.91 0.03 -1.51
N PRO A 87 -6.12 1.12 -1.57
CA PRO A 87 -6.18 2.24 -0.62
C PRO A 87 -7.45 3.07 -0.86
N SER A 88 -8.61 2.46 -0.63
CA SER A 88 -9.90 3.10 -0.80
C SER A 88 -10.93 2.43 0.11
N THR A 89 -11.85 3.23 0.62
CA THR A 89 -13.05 2.81 1.35
C THR A 89 -13.96 1.89 0.53
N ALA A 90 -13.92 2.01 -0.80
CA ALA A 90 -14.63 1.15 -1.74
C ALA A 90 -13.84 -0.13 -2.11
N GLY A 91 -12.58 -0.24 -1.68
CA GLY A 91 -11.74 -1.41 -1.94
C GLY A 91 -12.31 -2.68 -1.30
N VAL A 92 -12.20 -3.82 -1.99
CA VAL A 92 -12.64 -5.13 -1.49
C VAL A 92 -11.95 -5.44 -0.17
N LEU A 93 -12.73 -5.82 0.85
CA LEU A 93 -12.21 -6.21 2.15
C LEU A 93 -11.47 -7.54 2.03
N VAL A 94 -10.17 -7.54 2.33
CA VAL A 94 -9.34 -8.75 2.40
C VAL A 94 -9.56 -9.44 3.74
N THR A 95 -9.42 -8.68 4.82
CA THR A 95 -9.57 -9.19 6.18
C THR A 95 -9.87 -8.06 7.15
N ARG A 96 -10.23 -8.43 8.38
CA ARG A 96 -10.38 -7.54 9.51
C ARG A 96 -9.51 -8.00 10.66
N LEU A 97 -8.49 -7.22 10.99
CA LEU A 97 -7.52 -7.55 12.02
C LEU A 97 -7.98 -7.02 13.38
N GLY A 98 -7.85 -7.85 14.41
CA GLY A 98 -8.20 -7.46 15.77
C GLY A 98 -7.22 -6.44 16.36
N PHE A 99 -7.62 -5.79 17.46
CA PHE A 99 -6.74 -4.94 18.24
C PHE A 99 -5.48 -5.72 18.64
N GLY A 100 -4.33 -5.07 18.46
CA GLY A 100 -3.05 -5.56 18.90
C GLY A 100 -2.34 -6.56 18.00
N VAL A 101 -2.94 -6.92 16.87
CA VAL A 101 -2.28 -7.70 15.83
C VAL A 101 -1.03 -6.98 15.35
N ARG A 102 0.08 -7.72 15.21
CA ARG A 102 1.34 -7.20 14.66
C ARG A 102 1.28 -7.21 13.14
N LEU A 103 1.86 -6.17 12.56
CA LEU A 103 1.88 -5.90 11.14
C LEU A 103 3.31 -5.59 10.70
N SER A 104 3.61 -5.90 9.45
CA SER A 104 4.77 -5.39 8.74
C SER A 104 4.29 -4.38 7.70
N VAL A 105 4.84 -3.16 7.75
CA VAL A 105 4.51 -2.13 6.76
C VAL A 105 5.30 -2.40 5.47
N LEU A 106 4.60 -2.63 4.36
CA LEU A 106 5.20 -2.98 3.07
C LEU A 106 5.30 -1.79 2.12
N GLU A 107 4.24 -0.97 2.03
CA GLU A 107 4.15 0.17 1.11
C GLU A 107 3.31 1.29 1.75
N GLY A 108 3.43 2.51 1.22
CA GLY A 108 2.75 3.72 1.69
C GLY A 108 3.73 4.87 1.99
N PRO A 109 3.25 6.04 2.41
CA PRO A 109 1.85 6.41 2.59
C PRO A 109 1.14 6.65 1.26
N THR A 110 -0.15 6.36 1.18
CA THR A 110 -1.02 6.74 0.05
C THR A 110 -2.25 7.48 0.56
N SER A 111 -2.45 8.72 0.12
CA SER A 111 -3.60 9.52 0.51
C SER A 111 -4.78 9.26 -0.44
N ALA A 112 -5.89 8.77 0.09
CA ALA A 112 -7.11 8.49 -0.68
C ALA A 112 -8.33 8.45 0.25
N ASP A 113 -9.49 8.86 -0.26
CA ASP A 113 -10.76 8.90 0.49
C ASP A 113 -10.68 9.63 1.84
N GLY A 114 -9.78 10.62 1.97
CA GLY A 114 -9.57 11.36 3.21
C GLY A 114 -8.73 10.63 4.28
N TYR A 115 -8.12 9.49 3.95
CA TYR A 115 -7.26 8.72 4.86
C TYR A 115 -5.84 8.57 4.31
N ILE A 116 -4.87 8.36 5.22
CA ILE A 116 -3.54 7.85 4.85
C ILE A 116 -3.60 6.32 4.92
N TRP A 117 -3.32 5.67 3.80
CA TRP A 117 -3.30 4.22 3.67
C TRP A 117 -1.88 3.68 3.68
N TRP A 118 -1.72 2.55 4.34
CA TRP A 118 -0.48 1.76 4.36
C TRP A 118 -0.79 0.34 3.96
N LYS A 119 0.04 -0.22 3.09
CA LYS A 119 0.00 -1.64 2.77
C LYS A 119 0.72 -2.39 3.87
N VAL A 120 0.03 -3.36 4.45
CA VAL A 120 0.49 -4.12 5.60
C VAL A 120 0.34 -5.61 5.34
N ASP A 121 1.17 -6.39 6.02
CA ASP A 121 1.13 -7.85 6.08
C ASP A 121 1.06 -8.28 7.56
N ASP A 122 0.15 -9.20 7.88
CA ASP A 122 0.03 -9.78 9.22
C ASP A 122 0.96 -10.99 9.44
N GLY A 123 1.73 -11.39 8.42
CA GLY A 123 2.61 -12.55 8.43
C GLY A 123 1.88 -13.89 8.32
N GLN A 124 0.55 -13.88 8.14
CA GLN A 124 -0.30 -15.05 7.90
C GLN A 124 -0.77 -15.13 6.45
N GLY A 125 -0.27 -14.24 5.58
CA GLY A 125 -0.64 -14.16 4.17
C GLY A 125 -1.78 -13.18 3.89
N ASN A 126 -2.26 -12.44 4.89
CA ASN A 126 -3.24 -11.39 4.68
C ASN A 126 -2.53 -10.07 4.38
N VAL A 127 -2.37 -9.78 3.08
CA VAL A 127 -1.72 -8.56 2.61
C VAL A 127 -2.76 -7.60 2.04
N GLY A 128 -2.72 -6.33 2.46
CA GLY A 128 -3.56 -5.29 1.88
C GLY A 128 -3.39 -3.93 2.54
N TRP A 129 -4.27 -3.00 2.21
CA TRP A 129 -4.24 -1.60 2.62
C TRP A 129 -5.11 -1.37 3.85
N GLY A 130 -4.51 -0.89 4.93
CA GLY A 130 -5.21 -0.39 6.12
C GLY A 130 -5.04 1.13 6.24
N ALA A 131 -6.08 1.81 6.69
CA ALA A 131 -6.00 3.23 7.01
C ALA A 131 -5.22 3.44 8.33
N GLN A 132 -4.30 4.40 8.35
CA GLN A 132 -3.52 4.77 9.54
C GLN A 132 -4.41 5.35 10.63
N GLY A 133 -5.44 6.07 10.25
CA GLY A 133 -6.30 6.84 11.15
C GLY A 133 -7.07 7.91 10.39
N ASP A 134 -7.92 8.65 11.09
CA ASP A 134 -8.74 9.75 10.57
C ASP A 134 -8.24 11.14 11.00
N GLY A 135 -7.08 11.19 11.65
CA GLY A 135 -6.48 12.42 12.21
C GLY A 135 -6.83 12.64 13.69
N THR A 136 -7.83 11.95 14.22
CA THR A 136 -8.17 11.95 15.65
C THR A 136 -7.77 10.63 16.30
N ASP A 137 -8.14 9.51 15.68
CA ASP A 137 -7.83 8.16 16.12
C ASP A 137 -6.71 7.55 15.27
N GLU A 138 -5.71 6.97 15.93
CA GLU A 138 -4.66 6.17 15.29
C GLU A 138 -5.06 4.69 15.31
N TRP A 139 -5.18 4.10 14.12
CA TRP A 139 -5.58 2.70 13.93
C TRP A 139 -4.40 1.77 13.64
N ILE A 140 -3.33 2.29 13.06
CA ILE A 140 -2.06 1.59 12.86
C ILE A 140 -0.98 2.35 13.60
N SER A 141 -0.44 1.75 14.65
CA SER A 141 0.63 2.36 15.44
C SER A 141 1.99 1.78 15.10
N PRO A 142 3.03 2.60 14.90
CA PRO A 142 4.40 2.11 14.76
C PRO A 142 4.94 1.58 16.10
N GLN A 143 4.22 1.82 17.20
CA GLN A 143 4.57 1.34 18.53
C GLN A 143 3.98 -0.05 18.73
N VAL A 144 4.77 -1.08 18.42
CA VAL A 144 4.45 -2.49 18.73
C VAL A 144 4.50 -2.81 20.25
N GLY A 145 4.74 -1.81 21.08
CA GLY A 145 5.08 -1.94 22.50
C GLY A 145 6.59 -2.07 22.73
N GLU A 146 7.05 -1.77 23.93
CA GLU A 146 8.43 -2.05 24.33
C GLU A 146 8.65 -3.57 24.35
N ALA A 147 9.82 -4.02 23.89
CA ALA A 147 10.20 -5.42 24.06
C ALA A 147 10.31 -5.72 25.55
N GLN A 148 9.34 -6.44 26.12
CA GLN A 148 9.41 -6.85 27.51
C GLN A 148 10.56 -7.85 27.70
N PRO A 149 11.41 -7.67 28.72
CA PRO A 149 12.40 -8.66 29.09
C PRO A 149 11.73 -10.00 29.35
N VAL A 150 12.06 -11.00 28.54
CA VAL A 150 11.62 -12.37 28.76
C VAL A 150 12.50 -13.02 29.82
N ASN A 151 11.91 -13.68 30.82
CA ASN A 151 12.67 -14.43 31.81
C ASN A 151 13.14 -15.76 31.22
N ARG A 152 14.17 -15.69 30.38
CA ARG A 152 14.88 -16.83 29.81
C ARG A 152 16.37 -16.50 29.72
N SER A 153 17.21 -17.52 29.65
CA SER A 153 18.63 -17.34 29.39
C SER A 153 18.86 -16.58 28.08
N PRO A 154 19.69 -15.51 28.07
CA PRO A 154 20.04 -14.79 26.85
C PRO A 154 20.70 -15.71 25.83
N LYS A 155 20.35 -15.54 24.55
CA LYS A 155 21.00 -16.24 23.42
C LYS A 155 21.93 -15.29 22.67
N VAL A 156 22.92 -15.85 21.99
CA VAL A 156 23.76 -15.06 21.07
C VAL A 156 22.86 -14.38 20.04
N GLY A 157 22.98 -13.05 19.92
CA GLY A 157 22.14 -12.22 19.06
C GLY A 157 20.93 -11.57 19.75
N ASP A 158 20.61 -11.93 21.01
CA ASP A 158 19.58 -11.22 21.76
C ASP A 158 20.01 -9.78 22.07
N ARG A 159 19.09 -8.83 21.92
CA ARG A 159 19.22 -7.50 22.53
C ARG A 159 18.71 -7.58 23.97
N VAL A 160 19.58 -7.27 24.93
CA VAL A 160 19.27 -7.35 26.37
C VAL A 160 19.18 -5.96 26.99
N ARG A 161 18.24 -5.78 27.91
CA ARG A 161 18.21 -4.62 28.80
C ARG A 161 18.96 -4.99 30.08
N VAL A 162 19.98 -4.22 30.41
CA VAL A 162 20.72 -4.37 31.66
C VAL A 162 20.12 -3.40 32.67
N THR A 163 19.89 -3.86 33.91
CA THR A 163 19.42 -3.02 35.00
C THR A 163 20.35 -3.29 36.18
N MET A 164 21.02 -2.25 36.65
CA MET A 164 21.98 -2.29 37.74
C MET A 164 21.44 -1.40 38.87
N GLU A 165 21.84 -1.64 40.12
CA GLU A 165 21.55 -0.70 41.20
C GLU A 165 22.36 0.60 41.01
N ALA A 166 21.87 1.71 41.56
CA ALA A 166 22.52 3.01 41.41
C ALA A 166 23.97 2.94 41.92
N GLY A 167 24.93 3.18 41.01
CA GLY A 167 26.38 3.12 41.30
C GLY A 167 27.08 1.81 40.89
N GLN A 168 26.35 0.81 40.39
CA GLN A 168 26.95 -0.40 39.80
C GLN A 168 27.25 -0.23 38.31
N LEU A 169 28.40 -0.76 37.88
CA LEU A 169 28.86 -0.73 36.48
C LEU A 169 28.81 -2.13 35.87
N LEU A 170 28.40 -2.23 34.60
CA LEU A 170 28.57 -3.44 33.83
C LEU A 170 30.03 -3.56 33.39
N THR A 171 30.71 -4.62 33.83
CA THR A 171 32.10 -4.90 33.44
C THR A 171 32.14 -5.93 32.31
N ILE A 172 32.61 -5.54 31.14
CA ILE A 172 32.81 -6.43 29.99
C ILE A 172 34.23 -6.97 30.03
N ARG A 173 34.40 -8.28 29.84
CA ARG A 173 35.71 -8.97 29.97
C ARG A 173 36.07 -9.73 28.69
N THR A 174 37.36 -9.92 28.46
CA THR A 174 37.88 -10.59 27.24
C THR A 174 37.71 -12.11 27.27
N VAL A 175 37.69 -12.70 28.45
CA VAL A 175 37.46 -14.13 28.68
C VAL A 175 36.53 -14.34 29.88
N PRO A 176 35.85 -15.49 29.97
CA PRO A 176 35.01 -15.81 31.13
C PRO A 176 35.82 -15.80 32.44
N GLY A 177 35.27 -15.22 33.49
CA GLY A 177 35.85 -15.22 34.84
C GLY A 177 35.93 -13.84 35.49
N THR A 178 35.84 -13.81 36.82
CA THR A 178 35.85 -12.56 37.63
C THR A 178 37.23 -11.94 37.80
N SER A 179 38.30 -12.67 37.47
CA SER A 179 39.69 -12.20 37.48
C SER A 179 40.22 -11.82 36.10
N ALA A 180 39.41 -11.97 35.04
CA ALA A 180 39.84 -11.70 33.67
C ALA A 180 40.03 -10.20 33.39
N ALA A 181 40.91 -9.88 32.43
CA ALA A 181 41.13 -8.50 31.99
C ALA A 181 39.81 -7.85 31.51
N THR A 182 39.60 -6.60 31.93
CA THR A 182 38.39 -5.83 31.60
C THR A 182 38.57 -5.16 30.24
N VAL A 183 37.61 -5.34 29.34
CA VAL A 183 37.52 -4.63 28.06
C VAL A 183 37.05 -3.21 28.30
N THR A 184 35.92 -3.06 29.01
CA THR A 184 35.35 -1.75 29.33
C THR A 184 34.38 -1.83 30.51
N LYS A 185 34.08 -0.67 31.09
CA LYS A 185 33.04 -0.49 32.11
C LYS A 185 31.98 0.44 31.54
N VAL A 186 30.74 -0.05 31.48
CA VAL A 186 29.61 0.70 30.95
C VAL A 186 28.78 1.21 32.13
N ASN A 187 28.61 2.53 32.20
CA ASN A 187 27.63 3.16 33.08
C ASN A 187 26.28 3.10 32.37
N ILE A 188 25.25 2.59 33.04
CA ILE A 188 23.91 2.38 32.46
C ILE A 188 22.84 3.13 33.23
#